data_AF-A0A943NI61-F1
#
_entry.id   AF-A0A943NI61-F1
#
_cell.length_a   1.000
_cell.length_b   1.000
_cell.length_c   1.000
_cell.angle_alpha   90.00
_cell.angle_beta   90.00
_cell.angle_gamma   90.00
#
_symmetry.space_group_name_H-M   'P 1'
#
loop_
_entity.id
_entity.type
_entity.pdbx_description
1 polymer ?
#
loop_
_entity_poly.entity_id
_entity_poly.type
_entity_poly.pdbx_seq_one_letter_code
_entity_poly.pdbx_strand_id
1 'polypeptide(L)' 'MDPRARAVYRVDVRSFFDTDADGLGDINGVAAKIDYIKELGADTLMLSPVFSGEGFMIDPEIGTA' A
#
# COMPACT_ATOMS: atom_id res chain seq x y z
N MET A 1 18.03 -1.32 17.69
CA MET A 1 17.03 -0.44 17.07
C MET A 1 16.05 -0.04 18.16
N ASP A 2 15.83 1.25 18.37
CA ASP A 2 14.83 1.72 19.36
C ASP A 2 13.42 1.41 18.82
N PRO A 3 12.60 0.59 19.50
CA PRO A 3 11.24 0.28 19.04
C PRO A 3 10.31 1.49 18.97
N ARG A 4 10.71 2.64 19.54
CA ARG A 4 9.97 3.90 19.52
C ARG A 4 10.34 4.81 18.35
N ALA A 5 11.50 4.61 17.73
CA ALA A 5 11.98 5.40 16.59
C ALA A 5 11.72 4.66 15.27
N ARG A 6 10.45 4.33 15.01
CA ARG A 6 10.03 3.64 13.79
C ARG A 6 9.48 4.64 12.77
N ALA A 7 10.09 4.68 11.59
CA ALA A 7 9.63 5.50 10.48
C ALA A 7 8.49 4.77 9.77
N VAL A 8 7.30 5.38 9.82
CA VAL A 8 6.10 4.89 9.16
C VAL A 8 5.94 5.60 7.82
N TYR A 9 5.83 4.83 6.74
CA TYR A 9 5.47 5.35 5.43
C TYR A 9 4.00 5.06 5.15
N ARG A 10 3.20 6.10 4.95
CA ARG A 10 1.78 5.95 4.63
C ARG A 10 1.57 6.00 3.13
N VAL A 11 0.93 4.97 2.58
CA VAL A 11 0.60 4.85 1.15
C VAL A 11 -0.90 4.98 0.96
N ASP A 12 -1.30 5.81 0.00
CA ASP A 12 -2.64 5.74 -0.59
C ASP A 12 -2.58 4.82 -1.82
N VAL A 13 -3.13 3.60 -1.70
CA VAL A 13 -2.93 2.53 -2.69
C VAL A 13 -3.35 2.97 -4.09
N ARG A 14 -4.54 3.58 -4.20
CA ARG A 14 -5.13 4.01 -5.48
C ARG A 14 -4.32 5.09 -6.21
N SER A 15 -3.45 5.81 -5.50
CA SER A 15 -2.67 6.91 -6.07
C SER A 15 -1.18 6.59 -6.19
N PHE A 16 -0.74 5.39 -5.79
CA PHE A 16 0.68 5.10 -5.60
C PHE A 16 1.35 4.53 -6.84
N PHE A 17 0.90 3.36 -7.31
CA PHE A 17 1.45 2.73 -8.50
C PHE A 17 0.42 1.78 -9.11
N ASP A 18 0.11 2.02 -10.38
CA ASP A 18 -0.80 1.24 -11.22
C ASP A 18 0.04 0.21 -12.00
N THR A 19 -0.26 -1.09 -11.84
CA THR A 19 0.48 -2.18 -12.49
C THR A 19 -0.24 -2.82 -13.67
N ASP A 20 -1.54 -2.58 -13.82
CA ASP A 20 -2.35 -3.17 -14.90
C ASP A 20 -2.89 -2.14 -15.91
N ALA A 21 -2.52 -0.87 -15.73
CA ALA A 21 -2.82 0.28 -16.58
C ALA A 21 -4.31 0.63 -16.65
N ASP A 22 -5.07 0.39 -15.58
CA ASP A 22 -6.49 0.75 -15.48
C ASP A 22 -6.72 2.21 -15.02
N GLY A 23 -5.66 2.89 -14.56
CA GLY A 23 -5.68 4.26 -14.06
C GLY A 23 -5.78 4.40 -12.54
N LEU A 24 -5.84 3.28 -11.79
CA LEU A 24 -5.85 3.22 -10.34
C LEU A 24 -4.68 2.37 -9.83
N GLY A 25 -4.09 2.80 -8.72
CA GLY A 25 -3.06 2.01 -8.07
C GLY A 25 -3.62 0.80 -7.32
N ASP A 26 -2.82 -0.27 -7.28
CA ASP A 26 -3.23 -1.59 -6.79
C ASP A 26 -2.23 -2.17 -5.78
N ILE A 27 -2.59 -3.28 -5.12
CA ILE A 27 -1.72 -3.93 -4.11
C ILE A 27 -0.42 -4.46 -4.72
N ASN A 28 -0.45 -4.95 -5.96
CA ASN A 28 0.78 -5.39 -6.63
C ASN A 28 1.69 -4.20 -6.88
N GLY A 29 1.16 -3.01 -7.09
CA GLY A 29 1.94 -1.80 -7.23
C GLY A 29 2.63 -1.36 -5.95
N VAL A 30 1.96 -1.53 -4.81
CA VAL A 30 2.60 -1.37 -3.50
C VAL A 30 3.76 -2.35 -3.34
N ALA A 31 3.53 -3.63 -3.66
CA ALA A 31 4.56 -4.67 -3.56
C ALA A 31 5.75 -4.40 -4.51
N ALA A 32 5.49 -3.94 -5.73
CA ALA A 32 6.50 -3.62 -6.74
C ALA A 32 7.41 -2.44 -6.33
N LYS A 33 7.01 -1.63 -5.34
CA LYS A 33 7.75 -0.48 -4.84
C LYS A 33 8.22 -0.65 -3.39
N ILE A 34 8.18 -1.87 -2.85
CA ILE A 34 8.58 -2.11 -1.46
C ILE A 34 10.06 -1.76 -1.20
N ASP A 35 10.93 -2.00 -2.17
CA ASP A 35 12.35 -1.66 -2.08
C ASP A 35 12.55 -0.14 -2.03
N TYR A 36 11.79 0.63 -2.80
CA TYR A 36 11.80 2.10 -2.71
C TYR A 36 11.41 2.60 -1.30
N ILE A 37 10.36 2.02 -0.71
CA ILE A 37 9.91 2.37 0.65
C ILE A 37 11.00 2.05 1.68
N LYS A 38 11.67 0.90 1.51
CA LYS A 38 12.78 0.48 2.37
C LYS A 38 14.01 1.38 2.23
N GLU A 39 14.34 1.80 1.02
CA GLU A 39 15.45 2.73 0.73
C GLU A 39 15.24 4.11 1.36
N LEU A 40 13.99 4.55 1.49
CA LEU A 40 13.63 5.76 2.25
C LEU A 40 13.83 5.62 3.77
N GLY A 41 14.15 4.41 4.26
CA GLY A 41 14.40 4.15 5.68
C GLY A 41 13.14 3.86 6.49
N ALA A 42 12.00 3.63 5.83
CA ALA A 42 10.77 3.22 6.52
C ALA A 42 10.85 1.76 6.94
N ASP A 43 10.44 1.47 8.17
CA ASP A 43 10.34 0.10 8.70
C ASP A 43 8.90 -0.42 8.77
N THR A 44 7.93 0.49 8.73
CA THR A 44 6.51 0.17 8.81
C THR A 44 5.77 0.81 7.65
N LEU A 45 4.98 0.00 6.94
CA LEU A 45 4.08 0.46 5.90
C LEU A 45 2.65 0.57 6.44
N MET A 46 2.01 1.72 6.24
CA MET A 46 0.62 1.95 6.59
C MET A 46 -0.20 2.26 5.34
N LEU A 47 -1.26 1.51 5.09
CA LEU A 47 -2.11 1.70 3.90
C LEU A 47 -3.33 2.57 4.23
N SER A 48 -3.82 3.33 3.26
CA SER A 48 -5.21 3.82 3.26
C SER A 48 -6.18 2.62 3.29
N PRO A 49 -7.45 2.80 3.70
CA PRO A 49 -8.42 1.73 3.66
C PRO A 49 -8.55 1.12 2.25
N VAL A 50 -8.49 -0.21 2.17
CA VAL A 50 -8.57 -0.99 0.91
C VAL A 50 -9.84 -1.84 0.84
N PHE A 51 -10.84 -1.53 1.66
CA PHE A 51 -12.07 -2.31 1.79
C PHE A 51 -13.20 -1.70 0.96
N SER A 52 -14.05 -2.55 0.37
CA SER A 52 -15.27 -2.11 -0.33
C SER A 52 -16.50 -2.17 0.57
N GLY A 53 -17.25 -1.07 0.66
CA GLY A 53 -18.62 -1.03 1.19
C GLY A 53 -18.78 -1.47 2.66
N GLU A 54 -19.97 -1.98 3.00
CA GLU A 54 -20.25 -2.59 4.31
C GLU A 54 -19.74 -4.03 4.32
N GLY A 55 -18.46 -4.21 4.62
CA GLY A 55 -17.83 -5.53 4.74
C GLY A 55 -16.34 -5.44 5.03
N PHE A 56 -15.74 -6.56 5.43
CA PHE A 56 -14.28 -6.69 5.60
C PHE A 56 -13.60 -7.25 4.35
N MET A 57 -14.26 -7.14 3.19
CA MET A 57 -13.74 -7.62 1.91
C MET A 57 -12.82 -6.58 1.29
N ILE A 58 -11.71 -7.03 0.71
CA ILE A 58 -10.84 -6.16 -0.11
C ILE A 58 -11.64 -5.69 -1.33
N ASP A 59 -11.47 -4.43 -1.66
CA ASP A 59 -12.02 -3.83 -2.87
C ASP A 59 -11.45 -4.55 -4.11
N PRO A 60 -12.29 -5.16 -4.96
CA PRO A 60 -11.83 -5.97 -6.09
C PRO A 60 -11.03 -5.16 -7.11
N GLU A 61 -11.18 -3.82 -7.16
CA GLU A 61 -10.37 -2.95 -8.02
C GLU A 61 -8.95 -2.74 -7.47
N ILE A 62 -8.75 -2.90 -6.16
CA ILE A 62 -7.43 -2.76 -5.52
C ILE A 62 -6.66 -4.08 -5.53
N GLY A 63 -7.39 -5.20 -5.53
CA GLY A 63 -6.81 -6.53 -5.59
C GLY A 63 -7.76 -7.61 -5.07
N THR A 64 -7.30 -8.85 -5.08
CA THR A 64 -8.02 -9.98 -4.48
C THR A 64 -7.30 -10.45 -3.22
N ALA A 65 -8.08 -10.88 -2.21
CA ALA A 65 -7.57 -11.50 -0.99
C ALA A 65 -7.29 -12.99 -1.21
#